data_AF-A0A1J5BVE8-F1
#
_entry.id   AF-A0A1J5BVE8-F1
#
_cell.length_a   1.000
_cell.length_b   1.000
_cell.length_c   1.000
_cell.angle_alpha   90.00
_cell.angle_beta   90.00
_cell.angle_gamma   90.00
#
_symmetry.space_group_name_H-M   'P 1'
#
loop_
_entity.id
_entity.type
_entity.pdbx_description
1 polymer ?
#
loop_
_entity_poly.entity_id
_entity_poly.type
_entity_poly.pdbx_seq_one_letter_code
_entity_poly.pdbx_strand_id
1 'polypeptide(L)'
;MVTDAAPLLVVCLCAQWCHVCCDYQHSFAQVKATIQSDHPQAQFIWLDIEDEADLLHPLDVDDFPTLLIAVGDAPRFFGPITPQPQTLERLVRSAAGDASAKALADPDLRAAVARIRAQRLAG
;
A
#
# COMPACT_ATOMS: atom_id res chain seq x y z
N MET A 1 -0.70 -28.44 3.87
CA MET A 1 -1.60 -27.37 4.33
C MET A 1 -0.97 -26.06 3.89
N VAL A 2 -1.48 -25.44 2.83
CA VAL A 2 -1.06 -24.09 2.46
C VAL A 2 -1.90 -23.19 3.36
N THR A 3 -1.30 -22.64 4.42
CA THR A 3 -1.90 -21.49 5.10
C THR A 3 -2.00 -20.39 4.06
N ASP A 4 -3.22 -20.11 3.59
CA ASP A 4 -3.49 -18.94 2.76
C ASP A 4 -3.17 -17.72 3.63
N ALA A 5 -1.95 -17.23 3.50
CA ALA A 5 -1.56 -16.00 4.18
C ALA A 5 -2.43 -14.89 3.58
N ALA A 6 -3.15 -14.17 4.44
CA ALA A 6 -4.06 -13.13 3.98
C ALA A 6 -3.34 -12.17 3.00
N PRO A 7 -3.99 -11.80 1.88
CA PRO A 7 -3.32 -11.17 0.76
C PRO A 7 -2.74 -9.80 1.15
N LEU A 8 -1.46 -9.60 0.88
CA LEU A 8 -0.76 -8.34 1.12
C LEU A 8 -1.09 -7.33 0.01
N LEU A 9 -1.48 -6.11 0.41
CA LEU A 9 -1.69 -4.97 -0.48
C LEU A 9 -0.79 -3.83 -0.01
N VAL A 10 -0.03 -3.25 -0.94
CA VAL A 10 0.84 -2.09 -0.74
C VAL A 10 0.48 -1.06 -1.81
N VAL A 11 0.00 0.11 -1.40
CA VAL A 11 -0.40 1.19 -2.29
C VAL A 11 0.46 2.42 -1.99
N CYS A 12 1.13 2.95 -3.00
CA CYS A 12 1.77 4.26 -2.94
C CYS A 12 0.82 5.29 -3.57
N LEU A 13 0.31 6.20 -2.75
CA LEU A 13 -0.46 7.37 -3.15
C LEU A 13 0.52 8.46 -3.58
N CYS A 14 0.36 8.91 -4.81
CA CYS A 14 1.23 9.88 -5.44
C CYS A 14 0.42 10.89 -6.24
N ALA A 15 1.03 12.02 -6.58
CA ALA A 15 0.51 13.01 -7.53
C ALA A 15 1.60 13.37 -8.55
N GLN A 16 1.20 13.78 -9.77
CA GLN A 16 2.13 14.01 -10.89
C GLN A 16 3.08 15.18 -10.64
N TRP A 17 2.62 16.17 -9.87
CA TRP A 17 3.40 17.35 -9.52
C TRP A 17 4.46 17.08 -8.44
N CYS A 18 4.48 15.90 -7.81
CA CYS A 18 5.42 15.59 -6.73
C CYS A 18 6.74 15.03 -7.27
N HIS A 19 7.81 15.84 -7.23
CA HIS A 19 9.14 15.39 -7.64
C HIS A 19 9.69 14.22 -6.81
N VAL A 20 9.34 14.15 -5.51
CA VAL A 20 9.77 13.07 -4.60
C VAL A 20 9.21 11.71 -5.05
N CYS A 21 8.02 11.70 -5.65
CA CYS A 21 7.44 10.49 -6.20
C CYS A 21 8.28 9.89 -7.34
N CYS A 22 8.88 10.71 -8.20
CA CYS A 22 9.69 10.21 -9.32
C CYS A 22 10.85 9.35 -8.84
N ASP A 23 11.59 9.84 -7.83
CA ASP A 23 12.68 9.09 -7.20
C ASP A 23 12.15 7.84 -6.48
N TYR A 24 10.94 7.95 -5.92
CA TYR A 24 10.33 6.86 -5.17
C TYR A 24 9.86 5.71 -6.06
N GLN A 25 9.48 5.97 -7.32
CA GLN A 25 8.98 4.94 -8.24
C GLN A 25 9.98 3.80 -8.44
N HIS A 26 11.27 4.13 -8.56
CA HIS A 26 12.33 3.13 -8.66
C HIS A 26 12.46 2.30 -7.37
N SER A 27 12.48 2.97 -6.21
CA SER A 27 12.54 2.32 -4.90
C SER A 27 11.34 1.40 -4.67
N PHE A 28 10.14 1.83 -5.06
CA PHE A 28 8.90 1.07 -4.94
C PHE A 28 8.93 -0.19 -5.83
N ALA A 29 9.38 -0.07 -7.08
CA ALA A 29 9.54 -1.20 -7.99
C ALA A 29 10.58 -2.22 -7.49
N GLN A 30 11.69 -1.74 -6.91
CA GLN A 30 12.70 -2.61 -6.30
C GLN A 30 12.12 -3.40 -5.13
N VAL A 31 11.44 -2.73 -4.19
CA VAL A 31 10.86 -3.41 -3.03
C VAL A 31 9.74 -4.37 -3.46
N LYS A 32 8.93 -4.00 -4.46
CA LYS A 32 7.93 -4.90 -5.05
C LYS A 32 8.56 -6.23 -5.47
N ALA A 33 9.65 -6.20 -6.24
CA ALA A 33 10.33 -7.41 -6.71
C ALA A 33 10.83 -8.27 -5.53
N THR A 34 11.43 -7.63 -4.52
CA THR A 34 11.92 -8.31 -3.32
C THR A 34 10.79 -8.98 -2.54
N ILE A 35 9.71 -8.24 -2.25
CA ILE A 35 8.57 -8.74 -1.45
C ILE A 35 7.80 -9.82 -2.21
N GLN A 36 7.60 -9.68 -3.53
CA GLN A 36 6.89 -10.68 -4.33
C GLN A 36 7.64 -12.03 -4.43
N SER A 37 8.96 -12.03 -4.19
CA SER A 37 9.72 -13.28 -4.08
C SER A 37 9.31 -14.11 -2.85
N ASP A 38 8.96 -13.44 -1.75
CA ASP A 38 8.52 -14.09 -0.49
C ASP A 38 6.99 -14.21 -0.39
N HIS A 39 6.27 -13.28 -1.02
CA HIS A 39 4.80 -13.18 -1.03
C HIS A 39 4.30 -13.06 -2.48
N PRO A 40 4.22 -14.16 -3.25
CA PRO A 40 3.88 -14.10 -4.69
C PRO A 40 2.53 -13.45 -5.01
N GLN A 41 1.60 -13.46 -4.04
CA GLN A 41 0.27 -12.85 -4.17
C GLN A 41 0.23 -11.38 -3.71
N ALA A 42 1.35 -10.80 -3.30
CA ALA A 42 1.41 -9.41 -2.87
C ALA A 42 1.11 -8.45 -4.03
N GLN A 43 0.16 -7.55 -3.81
CA GLN A 43 -0.25 -6.53 -4.76
C GLN A 43 0.45 -5.21 -4.42
N PHE A 44 1.22 -4.68 -5.37
CA PHE A 44 1.85 -3.37 -5.28
C PHE A 44 1.22 -2.44 -6.31
N ILE A 45 0.62 -1.35 -5.82
CA ILE A 45 -0.14 -0.39 -6.62
C ILE A 45 0.52 0.97 -6.48
N TRP A 46 0.77 1.60 -7.62
CA TRP A 46 1.07 3.02 -7.71
C TRP A 46 -0.22 3.73 -8.09
N LEU A 47 -0.78 4.51 -7.18
CA LEU A 47 -2.06 5.18 -7.37
C LEU A 47 -1.79 6.68 -7.51
N ASP A 48 -2.14 7.22 -8.67
CA ASP A 48 -2.16 8.65 -8.91
C ASP A 48 -3.48 9.22 -8.38
N ILE A 49 -3.41 10.04 -7.34
CA ILE A 49 -4.60 10.59 -6.70
C ILE A 49 -5.33 11.60 -7.59
N GLU A 50 -4.68 12.14 -8.63
CA GLU A 50 -5.35 13.03 -9.59
C GLU A 50 -6.40 12.27 -10.43
N ASP A 51 -6.17 11.00 -10.72
CA ASP A 51 -7.05 10.16 -11.53
C ASP A 51 -8.02 9.31 -10.68
N GLU A 52 -7.58 8.87 -9.49
CA GLU A 52 -8.27 7.83 -8.71
C GLU A 52 -8.69 8.28 -7.30
N ALA A 53 -8.87 9.60 -7.07
CA ALA A 53 -9.26 10.18 -5.76
C ALA A 53 -10.50 9.53 -5.12
N ASP A 54 -11.48 9.14 -5.93
CA ASP A 54 -12.75 8.55 -5.45
C ASP A 54 -12.54 7.23 -4.69
N LEU A 55 -11.43 6.52 -4.92
CA LEU A 55 -11.11 5.30 -4.20
C LEU A 55 -10.79 5.57 -2.71
N LEU A 56 -10.28 6.76 -2.42
CA LEU A 56 -9.81 7.16 -1.09
C LEU A 56 -10.90 7.89 -0.29
N HIS A 57 -11.92 8.46 -0.93
CA HIS A 57 -12.96 9.23 -0.23
C HIS A 57 -13.60 8.44 0.94
N PRO A 58 -13.76 9.03 2.14
CA PRO A 58 -13.56 10.45 2.51
C PRO A 58 -12.16 10.81 3.04
N LEU A 59 -11.14 9.97 2.81
CA LEU A 59 -9.78 10.26 3.27
C LEU A 59 -9.18 11.42 2.49
N ASP A 60 -8.74 12.44 3.23
CA ASP A 60 -7.93 13.53 2.68
C ASP A 60 -6.45 13.17 2.80
N VAL A 61 -5.73 13.25 1.68
CA VAL A 61 -4.29 12.98 1.61
C VAL A 61 -3.62 14.20 1.01
N ASP A 62 -2.89 14.93 1.83
CA ASP A 62 -2.25 16.19 1.42
C ASP A 62 -0.71 16.06 1.32
N ASP A 63 -0.15 14.96 1.85
CA ASP A 63 1.29 14.67 1.85
C ASP A 63 1.63 13.53 0.88
N PHE A 64 2.59 13.75 -0.03
CA PHE A 64 3.00 12.76 -1.03
C PHE A 64 4.51 12.51 -0.99
N PRO A 65 4.96 11.24 -1.13
CA PRO A 65 4.15 10.04 -1.25
C PRO A 65 3.58 9.58 0.10
N THR A 66 2.32 9.10 0.08
CA THR A 66 1.69 8.44 1.23
C THR A 66 1.52 6.96 0.94
N LEU A 67 1.83 6.11 1.92
CA LEU A 67 1.77 4.66 1.76
C LEU A 67 0.58 4.09 2.54
N LEU A 68 -0.18 3.20 1.90
CA LEU A 68 -1.19 2.36 2.52
C LEU A 68 -0.73 0.90 2.44
N ILE A 69 -0.69 0.20 3.56
CA ILE A 69 -0.43 -1.25 3.62
C ILE A 69 -1.60 -1.94 4.29
N ALA A 70 -2.09 -3.02 3.68
CA ALA A 70 -3.15 -3.85 4.24
C ALA A 70 -2.83 -5.35 4.11
N VAL A 71 -3.30 -6.13 5.08
CA VAL A 71 -3.24 -7.60 5.08
C VAL A 71 -4.67 -8.12 5.13
N GLY A 72 -5.12 -8.79 4.07
CA GLY A 72 -6.55 -8.98 3.82
C GLY A 72 -7.27 -7.63 3.73
N ASP A 73 -8.37 -7.47 4.45
CA ASP A 73 -9.10 -6.20 4.53
C ASP A 73 -8.64 -5.29 5.67
N ALA A 74 -7.62 -5.70 6.43
CA ALA A 74 -7.14 -4.95 7.58
C ALA A 74 -6.04 -3.96 7.18
N PRO A 75 -6.29 -2.64 7.17
CA PRO A 75 -5.22 -1.65 7.04
C PRO A 75 -4.26 -1.78 8.22
N ARG A 76 -2.96 -1.86 7.93
CA ARG A 76 -1.87 -1.99 8.91
C ARG A 76 -1.02 -0.72 8.99
N PHE A 77 -0.96 0.05 7.91
CA PHE A 77 -0.23 1.31 7.86
C PHE A 77 -0.92 2.29 6.92
N PHE A 78 -0.94 3.56 7.29
CA PHE A 78 -1.35 4.67 6.44
C PHE A 78 -0.58 5.92 6.86
N GLY A 79 0.22 6.50 5.96
CA GLY A 79 0.93 7.75 6.25
C GLY A 79 2.07 8.08 5.28
N PRO A 80 2.64 9.29 5.39
CA PRO A 80 3.71 9.75 4.52
C PRO A 80 4.98 8.93 4.75
N ILE A 81 5.75 8.71 3.69
CA ILE A 81 7.00 7.97 3.74
C ILE A 81 8.10 8.67 2.96
N THR A 82 9.33 8.60 3.46
CA THR A 82 10.49 9.07 2.72
C THR A 82 10.89 8.06 1.65
N PRO A 83 11.52 8.50 0.54
CA PRO A 83 11.90 7.62 -0.57
C PRO A 83 13.16 6.81 -0.25
N GLN A 84 13.11 5.98 0.79
CA GLN A 84 14.20 5.13 1.23
C GLN A 84 13.79 3.65 1.08
N PRO A 85 14.41 2.88 0.17
CA PRO A 85 13.98 1.52 -0.14
C PRO A 85 14.07 0.59 1.06
N GLN A 86 15.09 0.73 1.92
CA GLN A 86 15.25 -0.10 3.12
C GLN A 86 14.14 0.17 4.14
N THR A 87 13.69 1.42 4.26
CA THR A 87 12.59 1.81 5.16
C THR A 87 11.27 1.22 4.67
N LEU A 88 11.00 1.34 3.36
CA LEU A 88 9.81 0.74 2.73
C LEU A 88 9.81 -0.79 2.89
N GLU A 89 10.90 -1.47 2.57
CA GLU A 89 10.99 -2.93 2.68
C GLU A 89 10.72 -3.40 4.10
N ARG A 90 11.39 -2.79 5.09
CA ARG A 90 11.21 -3.14 6.50
C ARG A 90 9.76 -2.91 6.96
N LEU A 91 9.14 -1.81 6.52
CA LEU A 91 7.76 -1.49 6.87
C LEU A 91 6.78 -2.53 6.29
N VAL A 92 6.95 -2.90 5.02
CA VAL A 92 6.13 -3.93 4.36
C VAL A 92 6.30 -5.28 5.02
N ARG A 93 7.55 -5.70 5.30
CA ARG A 93 7.82 -6.97 6.00
C ARG A 93 7.23 -7.00 7.41
N SER A 94 7.34 -5.90 8.14
CA SER A 94 6.74 -5.76 9.47
C SER A 94 5.22 -5.93 9.42
N ALA A 95 4.56 -5.25 8.48
CA ALA A 95 3.12 -5.34 8.31
C ALA A 95 2.65 -6.74 7.85
N ALA A 96 3.43 -7.41 6.99
CA ALA A 96 3.10 -8.75 6.47
C ALA A 96 3.38 -9.88 7.47
N GLY A 97 4.46 -9.78 8.26
CA GLY A 97 4.91 -10.83 9.17
C GLY A 97 4.21 -10.81 10.53
N ASP A 98 3.70 -9.66 10.97
CA ASP A 98 3.05 -9.54 12.27
C ASP A 98 1.53 -9.75 12.16
N ALA A 99 1.12 -11.02 12.16
CA ALA A 99 -0.30 -11.38 12.21
C ALA A 99 -1.01 -10.83 13.47
N SER A 100 -0.26 -10.54 14.55
CA SER A 100 -0.76 -10.02 15.82
C SER A 100 -0.84 -8.49 15.87
N ALA A 101 -0.14 -7.79 14.96
CA ALA A 101 -0.20 -6.33 14.88
C ALA A 101 -1.66 -5.88 14.68
N LYS A 102 -2.06 -4.91 15.50
CA LYS A 102 -3.42 -4.39 15.47
C LYS A 102 -3.63 -3.63 14.16
N ALA A 103 -4.72 -3.95 13.47
CA ALA A 103 -5.17 -3.15 12.34
C ALA A 103 -5.48 -1.71 12.79
N LEU A 104 -5.30 -0.75 11.89
CA LEU A 104 -5.79 0.60 12.09
C LEU A 104 -7.32 0.55 12.26
N ALA A 105 -7.82 1.12 13.35
CA ALA A 105 -9.22 1.09 13.72
C ALA A 105 -9.99 2.23 13.02
N ASP A 106 -9.83 2.31 11.70
CA ASP A 106 -10.39 3.35 10.85
C ASP A 106 -11.31 2.70 9.79
N PRO A 107 -12.62 2.99 9.82
CA PRO A 107 -13.57 2.43 8.87
C PRO A 107 -13.38 2.97 7.44
N ASP A 108 -12.90 4.21 7.29
CA ASP A 108 -12.71 4.83 5.98
C ASP A 108 -11.47 4.25 5.30
N LEU A 109 -10.39 4.00 6.04
CA LEU A 109 -9.23 3.24 5.52
C LEU A 109 -9.61 1.82 5.12
N ARG A 110 -10.47 1.15 5.88
CA ARG A 110 -10.97 -0.18 5.52
C ARG A 110 -11.80 -0.14 4.24
N ALA A 111 -12.67 0.86 4.10
CA ALA A 111 -13.47 1.05 2.90
C ALA A 111 -12.60 1.34 1.68
N ALA A 112 -11.56 2.17 1.82
CA ALA A 112 -10.60 2.45 0.75
C ALA A 112 -9.87 1.18 0.30
N VAL A 113 -9.38 0.34 1.24
CA VAL A 113 -8.78 -0.96 0.91
C VAL A 113 -9.74 -1.83 0.09
N ALA A 114 -11.01 -1.92 0.50
CA ALA A 114 -12.01 -2.72 -0.21
C ALA A 114 -12.26 -2.20 -1.63
N ARG A 115 -12.38 -0.88 -1.82
CA ARG A 115 -12.57 -0.25 -3.16
C ARG A 115 -11.37 -0.49 -4.07
N ILE A 116 -10.16 -0.26 -3.56
CA ILE A 116 -8.91 -0.48 -4.32
C ILE A 116 -8.81 -1.93 -4.77
N ARG A 117 -9.09 -2.90 -3.87
CA ARG A 117 -9.08 -4.32 -4.25
C ARG A 117 -10.13 -4.66 -5.30
N ALA A 118 -11.36 -4.17 -5.14
CA ALA A 118 -12.45 -4.44 -6.09
C ALA A 118 -12.12 -3.93 -7.50
N GLN A 119 -11.54 -2.73 -7.61
CA GLN A 119 -11.15 -2.15 -8.89
C GLN A 119 -10.08 -3.01 -9.59
N ARG A 120 -9.13 -3.58 -8.85
CA ARG A 120 -8.05 -4.41 -9.43
C ARG A 120 -8.44 -5.86 -9.72
N LEU A 121 -9.59 -6.31 -9.21
CA LEU A 121 -10.20 -7.57 -9.65
C LEU A 121 -11.05 -7.38 -10.92
N ALA A 122 -11.45 -6.15 -11.23
CA ALA A 122 -12.31 -5.83 -12.36
C ALA A 122 -11.54 -5.47 -13.66
N GLY A 123 -10.23 -5.27 -13.59
CA GLY A 123 -9.35 -4.97 -14.74
C GLY A 123 -8.39 -6.12 -15.02
#